data_AF-A0A3B4AGW5-F1
#
_entry.id   AF-A0A3B4AGW5-F1
#
_cell.length_a   1.000
_cell.length_b   1.000
_cell.length_c   1.000
_cell.angle_alpha   90.00
_cell.angle_beta   90.00
_cell.angle_gamma   90.00
#
_symmetry.space_group_name_H-M   'P 1'
#
loop_
_entity.id
_entity.type
_entity.pdbx_description
1 polymer ?
#
loop_
_entity_poly.entity_id
_entity_poly.type
_entity_poly.pdbx_seq_one_letter_code
_entity_poly.pdbx_strand_id
1 'polypeptide(L)'
;METSSSDRLFCCPWLRRRVPMAYRDELYHILKMTVPVLITRILGYLPSFVNTMFCGRLGNNVMAGYGLACATINITTTSTGFGLAVACDTLVSQTFGGKNLLRVGVILQRSILILLLFCLPCWALLINAQAVLLCLGQDPEVARIAQMYMTAFIPAVPAMFLQQLQVSYLQNQIIILPQLFTAVAANIVNAVTNYILVFWLELGISGSAAANTMSHFYSCGFLFIYIWWKKLHAKTWGGWSMESLQEWGSYMKLAIASTVMKCAEWWVYEFGGFFAGMLSENDLAAQHGVIMIGFITYMFPVGIQAATCARVGNALGAGNTSRARITVKVSYGLAVGFAIVQGTVLVSINTVYMLILHLDKITSSVTLAEKYQCSIFFYIGFWLGLLICVCLQSTFFVIVIIFKLNWKTMTDEVNFCLKY
;
A
#
# COMPACT_ATOMS: atom_id res chain seq x y z
N MET A 1 31.42 -9.15 25.55
CA MET A 1 30.19 -8.34 25.61
C MET A 1 29.86 -7.87 24.21
N GLU A 2 29.08 -8.66 23.46
CA GLU A 2 28.55 -8.20 22.18
C GLU A 2 27.49 -7.15 22.48
N THR A 3 27.75 -5.90 22.11
CA THR A 3 26.71 -4.86 22.10
C THR A 3 25.58 -5.33 21.20
N SER A 4 24.39 -5.54 21.77
CA SER A 4 23.20 -5.89 21.00
C SER A 4 23.01 -4.86 19.89
N SER A 5 22.66 -5.29 18.67
CA SER A 5 22.46 -4.37 17.53
C SER A 5 21.41 -3.29 17.82
N SER A 6 20.52 -3.50 18.81
CA SER A 6 19.56 -2.51 19.29
C SER A 6 20.20 -1.37 20.09
N ASP A 7 21.37 -1.58 20.70
CA ASP A 7 22.08 -0.55 21.47
C ASP A 7 22.57 0.60 20.60
N ARG A 8 22.80 0.36 19.29
CA ARG A 8 23.20 1.40 18.33
C ARG A 8 22.09 2.41 18.04
N LEU A 9 20.82 2.03 18.24
CA LEU A 9 19.67 2.92 18.03
C LEU A 9 19.39 3.83 19.24
N PHE A 10 19.97 3.50 20.40
CA PHE A 10 19.80 4.24 21.66
C PHE A 10 21.15 4.78 22.14
N CYS A 11 21.72 5.73 21.39
CA CYS A 11 23.00 6.38 21.72
C CYS A 11 22.93 7.18 23.04
N CYS A 12 21.75 7.68 23.43
CA CYS A 12 21.56 8.41 24.68
C CYS A 12 21.47 7.47 25.90
N PRO A 13 22.45 7.50 26.84
CA PRO A 13 22.49 6.58 27.98
C PRO A 13 21.27 6.66 28.91
N TRP A 14 20.64 7.84 28.99
CA TRP A 14 19.45 8.07 29.80
C TRP A 14 18.20 7.35 29.24
N LEU A 15 17.96 7.46 27.94
CA LEU A 15 16.91 6.70 27.24
C LEU A 15 17.20 5.20 27.34
N ARG A 16 18.50 4.85 27.27
CA ARG A 16 19.03 3.49 27.45
C ARG A 16 18.95 2.96 28.89
N ARG A 17 18.47 3.73 29.87
CA ARG A 17 18.11 3.19 31.20
C ARG A 17 16.60 3.09 31.41
N ARG A 18 15.80 3.93 30.74
CA ARG A 18 14.34 3.97 30.95
C ARG A 18 13.52 2.97 30.15
N VAL A 19 13.92 2.61 28.92
CA VAL A 19 13.13 1.69 28.07
C VAL A 19 13.53 0.23 28.31
N PRO A 20 12.64 -0.74 28.60
CA PRO A 20 13.07 -2.12 28.80
C PRO A 20 13.73 -2.72 27.54
N MET A 21 14.69 -3.64 27.71
CA MET A 21 15.46 -4.24 26.59
C MET A 21 14.56 -4.83 25.50
N ALA A 22 13.51 -5.56 25.90
CA ALA A 22 12.55 -6.17 24.98
C ALA A 22 11.86 -5.15 24.06
N TYR A 23 11.59 -3.93 24.53
CA TYR A 23 11.00 -2.86 23.70
C TYR A 23 12.01 -2.29 22.70
N ARG A 24 13.30 -2.24 23.07
CA ARG A 24 14.36 -1.72 22.20
C ARG A 24 14.70 -2.70 21.08
N ASP A 25 14.80 -3.97 21.43
CA ASP A 25 15.03 -5.03 20.45
C ASP A 25 13.87 -5.10 19.46
N GLU A 26 12.63 -5.01 19.97
CA GLU A 26 11.44 -4.99 19.12
C GLU A 26 11.41 -3.76 18.20
N LEU A 27 11.73 -2.57 18.72
CA LEU A 27 11.83 -1.35 17.91
C LEU A 27 12.90 -1.49 16.81
N TYR A 28 14.09 -1.99 17.15
CA TYR A 28 15.17 -2.22 16.19
C TYR A 28 14.70 -3.12 15.04
N HIS A 29 14.02 -4.22 15.37
CA HIS A 29 13.53 -5.14 14.35
C HIS A 29 12.38 -4.59 13.50
N ILE A 30 11.48 -3.80 14.09
CA ILE A 30 10.43 -3.09 13.34
C ILE A 30 11.09 -2.13 12.35
N LEU A 31 12.00 -1.26 12.81
CA LEU A 31 12.66 -0.27 11.95
C LEU A 31 13.52 -0.91 10.86
N LYS A 32 14.26 -1.98 11.18
CA LYS A 32 15.04 -2.75 10.21
C LYS A 32 14.17 -3.32 9.08
N MET A 33 12.88 -3.53 9.33
CA MET A 33 11.91 -4.00 8.34
C MET A 33 11.19 -2.84 7.64
N THR A 34 10.76 -1.84 8.40
CA THR A 34 10.04 -0.67 7.88
C THR A 34 10.85 0.10 6.85
N VAL A 35 12.15 0.33 7.07
CA VAL A 35 12.97 1.15 6.15
C VAL A 35 13.09 0.53 4.75
N PRO A 36 13.50 -0.75 4.58
CA PRO A 36 13.53 -1.35 3.25
C PRO A 36 12.15 -1.46 2.59
N VAL A 37 11.09 -1.75 3.37
CA VAL A 37 9.72 -1.79 2.82
C VAL A 37 9.32 -0.42 2.31
N LEU A 38 9.56 0.65 3.07
CA LEU A 38 9.28 2.02 2.66
C LEU A 38 10.00 2.37 1.35
N ILE A 39 11.30 2.10 1.25
CA ILE A 39 12.07 2.37 0.03
C ILE A 39 11.49 1.57 -1.15
N THR A 40 11.15 0.30 -0.93
CA THR A 40 10.53 -0.54 -1.97
C THR A 40 9.19 0.04 -2.44
N ARG A 41 8.35 0.54 -1.52
CA ARG A 41 7.06 1.14 -1.87
C ARG A 41 7.24 2.43 -2.68
N ILE A 42 8.19 3.29 -2.29
CA ILE A 42 8.54 4.49 -3.07
C ILE A 42 9.03 4.11 -4.48
N LEU A 43 9.93 3.13 -4.58
CA LEU A 43 10.39 2.61 -5.87
C LEU A 43 9.25 2.02 -6.72
N GLY A 44 8.22 1.45 -6.09
CA GLY A 44 7.03 0.95 -6.77
C GLY A 44 6.16 2.05 -7.40
N TYR A 45 6.22 3.28 -6.91
CA TYR A 45 5.47 4.43 -7.44
C TYR A 45 6.19 5.17 -8.57
N LEU A 46 7.51 5.01 -8.69
CA LEU A 46 8.31 5.71 -9.72
C LEU A 46 7.82 5.47 -11.16
N PRO A 47 7.45 4.24 -11.58
CA PRO A 47 6.92 4.03 -12.93
C PRO A 47 5.69 4.88 -13.24
N SER A 48 4.75 4.98 -12.30
CA SER A 48 3.54 5.80 -12.45
C SER A 48 3.88 7.29 -12.54
N PHE A 49 4.89 7.77 -11.83
CA PHE A 49 5.36 9.15 -11.93
C PHE A 49 5.92 9.46 -13.33
N VAL A 50 6.74 8.56 -13.89
CA VAL A 50 7.29 8.69 -15.25
C VAL A 50 6.18 8.71 -16.30
N ASN A 51 5.22 7.79 -16.21
CA ASN A 51 4.09 7.73 -17.14
C ASN A 51 3.25 9.01 -17.11
N THR A 52 2.98 9.55 -15.92
CA THR A 52 2.27 10.84 -15.75
C THR A 52 3.00 11.99 -16.43
N MET A 53 4.31 12.11 -16.23
CA MET A 53 5.11 13.17 -16.89
C MET A 53 5.05 13.08 -18.41
N PHE A 54 5.05 11.87 -18.96
CA PHE A 54 4.99 11.66 -20.40
C PHE A 54 3.60 11.94 -20.97
N CYS A 55 2.54 11.38 -20.38
CA CYS A 55 1.17 11.63 -20.81
C CYS A 55 0.82 13.13 -20.75
N GLY A 56 1.37 13.86 -19.78
CA GLY A 56 1.23 15.32 -19.70
C GLY A 56 1.82 16.08 -20.89
N ARG A 57 2.84 15.53 -21.59
CA ARG A 57 3.44 16.15 -22.79
C ARG A 57 2.65 15.85 -24.07
N LEU A 58 1.87 14.77 -24.08
CA LEU A 58 1.07 14.36 -25.26
C LEU A 58 -0.22 15.16 -25.43
N GLY A 59 -0.64 15.90 -24.40
CA GLY A 59 -1.81 16.79 -24.45
C GLY A 59 -2.84 16.50 -23.37
N ASN A 60 -3.73 17.45 -23.13
CA ASN A 60 -4.68 17.43 -22.02
C ASN A 60 -5.66 16.24 -22.09
N ASN A 61 -6.18 15.91 -23.28
CA ASN A 61 -7.10 14.78 -23.45
C ASN A 61 -6.42 13.44 -23.16
N VAL A 62 -5.14 13.29 -23.56
CA VAL A 62 -4.34 12.10 -23.29
C VAL A 62 -4.07 11.94 -21.80
N MET A 63 -3.74 13.04 -21.13
CA MET A 63 -3.55 13.06 -19.69
C MET A 63 -4.83 12.73 -18.92
N ALA A 64 -5.98 13.28 -19.34
CA ALA A 64 -7.28 12.97 -18.76
C ALA A 64 -7.65 11.48 -18.94
N GLY A 65 -7.46 10.93 -20.14
CA GLY A 65 -7.71 9.52 -20.41
C GLY A 65 -6.79 8.58 -19.63
N TYR A 66 -5.50 8.93 -19.50
CA TYR A 66 -4.55 8.22 -18.64
C TYR A 66 -4.95 8.26 -17.17
N GLY A 67 -5.34 9.42 -16.64
CA GLY A 67 -5.81 9.57 -15.26
C GLY A 67 -7.04 8.70 -14.99
N LEU A 68 -8.01 8.72 -15.91
CA LEU A 68 -9.22 7.91 -15.82
C LEU A 68 -8.93 6.41 -15.89
N ALA A 69 -8.00 6.00 -16.76
CA ALA A 69 -7.52 4.62 -16.82
C ALA A 69 -6.84 4.19 -15.51
N CYS A 70 -5.96 5.02 -14.95
CA CYS A 70 -5.28 4.74 -13.68
C CYS A 70 -6.27 4.60 -12.53
N ALA A 71 -7.24 5.51 -12.41
CA ALA A 71 -8.29 5.45 -11.41
C ALA A 71 -9.12 4.16 -11.55
N THR A 72 -9.52 3.81 -12.79
CA THR A 72 -10.27 2.59 -13.07
C THR A 72 -9.48 1.33 -12.70
N ILE A 73 -8.20 1.25 -13.06
CA ILE A 73 -7.30 0.15 -12.70
C ILE A 73 -7.13 0.07 -11.18
N ASN A 74 -6.97 1.20 -10.50
CA ASN A 74 -6.77 1.25 -9.06
C ASN A 74 -8.00 0.76 -8.29
N ILE A 75 -9.19 1.24 -8.68
CA ILE A 75 -10.49 0.87 -8.10
C ILE A 75 -10.80 -0.60 -8.32
N THR A 76 -10.62 -1.11 -9.55
CA THR A 76 -11.10 -2.45 -9.91
C THR A 76 -10.08 -3.55 -9.67
N THR A 77 -8.80 -3.24 -9.84
CA THR A 77 -7.76 -4.26 -10.01
C THR A 77 -6.69 -4.16 -8.92
N THR A 78 -6.04 -3.00 -8.75
CA THR A 78 -4.95 -2.85 -7.77
C THR A 78 -5.46 -3.05 -6.34
N SER A 79 -6.52 -2.34 -5.93
CA SER A 79 -7.08 -2.47 -4.58
C SER A 79 -7.57 -3.90 -4.29
N THR A 80 -8.20 -4.55 -5.28
CA THR A 80 -8.63 -5.96 -5.21
C THR A 80 -7.45 -6.91 -5.00
N GLY A 81 -6.39 -6.79 -5.81
CA GLY A 81 -5.21 -7.64 -5.70
C GLY A 81 -4.48 -7.50 -4.35
N PHE A 82 -4.34 -6.26 -3.87
CA PHE A 82 -3.80 -6.00 -2.53
C PHE A 82 -4.69 -6.59 -1.44
N GLY A 83 -6.00 -6.41 -1.55
CA GLY A 83 -6.99 -6.94 -0.62
C GLY A 83 -6.97 -8.45 -0.48
N LEU A 84 -6.94 -9.17 -1.60
CA LEU A 84 -6.87 -10.64 -1.61
C LEU A 84 -5.55 -11.17 -1.03
N ALA A 85 -4.45 -10.43 -1.21
CA ALA A 85 -3.14 -10.80 -0.67
C ALA A 85 -3.05 -10.66 0.86
N VAL A 86 -3.89 -9.85 1.52
CA VAL A 86 -3.88 -9.68 2.99
C VAL A 86 -4.24 -10.99 3.71
N ALA A 87 -5.07 -11.84 3.10
CA ALA A 87 -5.33 -13.18 3.65
C ALA A 87 -4.07 -14.05 3.66
N CYS A 88 -3.28 -13.98 2.59
CA CYS A 88 -1.96 -14.61 2.52
C CYS A 88 -1.03 -14.03 3.59
N ASP A 89 -1.01 -12.71 3.80
CA ASP A 89 -0.18 -12.08 4.84
C ASP A 89 -0.45 -12.67 6.23
N THR A 90 -1.73 -12.75 6.58
CA THR A 90 -2.18 -13.24 7.89
C THR A 90 -1.84 -14.71 8.08
N LEU A 91 -2.20 -15.56 7.12
CA LEU A 91 -2.03 -17.00 7.24
C LEU A 91 -0.56 -17.40 7.15
N VAL A 92 0.23 -16.80 6.25
CA VAL A 92 1.67 -17.09 6.13
C VAL A 92 2.43 -16.66 7.37
N SER A 93 2.18 -15.46 7.91
CA SER A 93 2.88 -14.98 9.11
C SER A 93 2.59 -15.86 10.34
N GLN A 94 1.34 -16.26 10.55
CA GLN A 94 0.98 -17.16 11.65
C GLN A 94 1.57 -18.56 11.45
N THR A 95 1.45 -19.12 10.25
CA THR A 95 1.93 -20.48 9.95
C THR A 95 3.46 -20.59 10.03
N PHE A 96 4.17 -19.57 9.54
CA PHE A 96 5.62 -19.48 9.65
C PHE A 96 6.06 -19.35 11.11
N GLY A 97 5.38 -18.51 11.90
CA GLY A 97 5.61 -18.39 13.35
C GLY A 97 5.46 -19.70 14.10
N GLY A 98 4.45 -20.50 13.73
CA GLY A 98 4.20 -21.85 14.26
C GLY A 98 5.15 -22.93 13.73
N LYS A 99 6.13 -22.56 12.90
CA LYS A 99 7.15 -23.45 12.29
C LYS A 99 6.59 -24.54 11.35
N ASN A 100 5.34 -24.44 10.92
CA ASN A 100 4.80 -25.35 9.90
C ASN A 100 5.18 -24.88 8.50
N LEU A 101 6.46 -25.03 8.15
CA LEU A 101 7.05 -24.41 6.96
C LEU A 101 6.44 -24.92 5.65
N LEU A 102 6.07 -26.21 5.54
CA LEU A 102 5.47 -26.75 4.32
C LEU A 102 4.04 -26.22 4.10
N ARG A 103 3.27 -26.03 5.18
CA ARG A 103 1.92 -25.42 5.10
C ARG A 103 1.97 -23.98 4.58
N VAL A 104 3.08 -23.25 4.78
CA VAL A 104 3.31 -21.95 4.13
C VAL A 104 3.28 -22.06 2.60
N GLY A 105 3.91 -23.09 2.03
CA GLY A 105 3.89 -23.34 0.60
C GLY A 105 2.49 -23.68 0.08
N VAL A 106 1.73 -24.48 0.83
CA VAL A 106 0.34 -24.82 0.49
C VAL A 106 -0.56 -23.59 0.50
N ILE A 107 -0.42 -22.72 1.50
CA ILE A 107 -1.14 -21.43 1.56
C ILE A 107 -0.79 -20.58 0.34
N LEU A 108 0.49 -20.46 0.00
CA LEU A 108 0.92 -19.70 -1.18
C LEU A 108 0.30 -20.26 -2.48
N GLN A 109 0.28 -21.57 -2.66
CA GLN A 109 -0.36 -22.22 -3.82
C GLN A 109 -1.85 -21.89 -3.91
N ARG A 110 -2.56 -22.02 -2.79
CA ARG A 110 -3.97 -21.68 -2.68
C ARG A 110 -4.21 -20.21 -3.02
N SER A 111 -3.38 -19.31 -2.50
CA SER A 111 -3.43 -17.88 -2.81
C SER A 111 -3.20 -17.62 -4.30
N ILE A 112 -2.21 -18.27 -4.94
CA ILE A 112 -1.94 -18.12 -6.37
C ILE A 112 -3.19 -18.49 -7.19
N LEU A 113 -3.80 -19.64 -6.92
CA LEU A 113 -5.00 -20.09 -7.64
C LEU A 113 -6.18 -19.12 -7.48
N ILE A 114 -6.42 -18.66 -6.24
CA ILE A 114 -7.51 -17.72 -5.94
C ILE A 114 -7.27 -16.38 -6.63
N LEU A 115 -6.07 -15.80 -6.53
CA LEU A 115 -5.79 -14.50 -7.14
C LEU A 115 -5.86 -14.56 -8.67
N LEU A 116 -5.37 -15.65 -9.29
CA LEU A 116 -5.49 -15.84 -10.74
C LEU A 116 -6.95 -15.97 -11.17
N LEU A 117 -7.82 -16.61 -10.37
CA LEU A 117 -9.26 -16.66 -10.64
C LEU A 117 -9.90 -15.26 -10.56
N PHE A 118 -9.50 -14.45 -9.59
CA PHE A 118 -9.96 -13.06 -9.45
C PHE A 118 -9.42 -12.12 -10.53
N CYS A 119 -8.42 -12.52 -11.32
CA CYS A 119 -8.04 -11.77 -12.52
C CYS A 119 -9.17 -11.75 -13.56
N LEU A 120 -10.02 -12.80 -13.61
CA LEU A 120 -11.13 -12.90 -14.58
C LEU A 120 -12.17 -11.77 -14.44
N PRO A 121 -12.75 -11.50 -13.24
CA PRO A 121 -13.68 -10.38 -13.08
C PRO A 121 -12.99 -9.02 -13.32
N CYS A 122 -11.72 -8.86 -12.93
CA CYS A 122 -10.96 -7.63 -13.24
C CYS A 122 -10.81 -7.43 -14.75
N TRP A 123 -10.46 -8.47 -15.51
CA TRP A 123 -10.40 -8.41 -16.97
C TRP A 123 -11.76 -8.09 -17.60
N ALA A 124 -12.84 -8.71 -17.12
CA ALA A 124 -14.17 -8.42 -17.63
C ALA A 124 -14.53 -6.92 -17.50
N LEU A 125 -14.17 -6.29 -16.37
CA LEU A 125 -14.35 -4.86 -16.16
C LEU A 125 -13.44 -4.01 -17.07
N LEU A 126 -12.15 -4.34 -17.17
CA LEU A 126 -11.19 -3.57 -17.96
C LEU A 126 -11.46 -3.65 -19.47
N ILE A 127 -11.93 -4.80 -19.98
CA ILE A 127 -12.31 -4.97 -21.39
C ILE A 127 -13.52 -4.10 -21.72
N ASN A 128 -14.47 -3.96 -20.80
CA ASN A 128 -15.70 -3.20 -20.99
C ASN A 128 -15.62 -1.77 -20.44
N ALA A 129 -14.44 -1.29 -20.07
CA ALA A 129 -14.31 -0.05 -19.32
C ALA A 129 -14.81 1.17 -20.10
N GLN A 130 -14.63 1.23 -21.42
CA GLN A 130 -15.16 2.31 -22.25
C GLN A 130 -16.68 2.45 -22.10
N ALA A 131 -17.41 1.33 -22.20
CA ALA A 131 -18.87 1.33 -22.07
C ALA A 131 -19.29 1.80 -20.68
N VAL A 132 -18.60 1.33 -19.63
CA VAL A 132 -18.85 1.77 -18.25
C VAL A 132 -18.59 3.26 -18.08
N LEU A 133 -17.47 3.77 -18.60
CA LEU A 133 -17.11 5.19 -18.52
C LEU A 133 -18.10 6.09 -19.27
N LEU A 134 -18.57 5.65 -20.44
CA LEU A 134 -19.61 6.35 -21.19
C LEU A 134 -20.95 6.38 -20.43
N CYS A 135 -21.33 5.27 -19.78
CA CYS A 135 -22.52 5.24 -18.91
C CYS A 135 -22.40 6.17 -17.70
N LEU A 136 -21.18 6.42 -17.22
CA LEU A 136 -20.89 7.41 -16.17
C LEU A 136 -20.81 8.85 -16.69
N GLY A 137 -21.11 9.09 -17.96
CA GLY A 137 -21.16 10.42 -18.57
C GLY A 137 -19.81 11.02 -18.93
N GLN A 138 -18.74 10.20 -19.06
CA GLN A 138 -17.43 10.68 -19.49
C GLN A 138 -17.42 11.06 -20.96
N ASP A 139 -16.56 12.02 -21.33
CA ASP A 139 -16.34 12.42 -22.71
C ASP A 139 -15.93 11.20 -23.58
N PRO A 140 -16.53 11.01 -24.78
CA PRO A 140 -16.25 9.84 -25.60
C PRO A 140 -14.79 9.69 -26.02
N GLU A 141 -14.08 10.78 -26.26
CA GLU A 141 -12.67 10.75 -26.66
C GLU A 141 -11.79 10.39 -25.46
N VAL A 142 -12.02 10.98 -24.29
CA VAL A 142 -11.33 10.63 -23.04
C VAL A 142 -11.56 9.16 -22.66
N ALA A 143 -12.80 8.67 -22.76
CA ALA A 143 -13.16 7.28 -22.49
C ALA A 143 -12.47 6.30 -23.46
N ARG A 144 -12.37 6.67 -24.75
CA ARG A 144 -11.66 5.89 -25.77
C ARG A 144 -10.15 5.80 -25.46
N ILE A 145 -9.53 6.93 -25.12
CA ILE A 145 -8.11 6.98 -24.73
C ILE A 145 -7.86 6.11 -23.48
N ALA A 146 -8.74 6.21 -22.47
CA ALA A 146 -8.65 5.40 -21.26
C ALA A 146 -8.74 3.89 -21.59
N GLN A 147 -9.65 3.50 -22.48
CA GLN A 147 -9.78 2.11 -22.93
C GLN A 147 -8.53 1.61 -23.65
N MET A 148 -7.92 2.43 -24.51
CA MET A 148 -6.67 2.05 -25.17
C MET A 148 -5.57 1.73 -24.15
N TYR A 149 -5.42 2.58 -23.12
CA TYR A 149 -4.46 2.35 -22.04
C TYR A 149 -4.79 1.07 -21.27
N MET A 150 -6.04 0.88 -20.84
CA MET A 150 -6.46 -0.30 -20.08
C MET A 150 -6.31 -1.59 -20.88
N THR A 151 -6.60 -1.57 -22.18
CA THR A 151 -6.46 -2.74 -23.06
C THR A 151 -5.00 -3.20 -23.14
N ALA A 152 -4.06 -2.25 -23.26
CA ALA A 152 -2.64 -2.56 -23.21
C ALA A 152 -2.19 -3.03 -21.81
N PHE A 153 -2.87 -2.62 -20.73
CA PHE A 153 -2.59 -3.01 -19.35
C PHE A 153 -3.15 -4.37 -18.92
N ILE A 154 -4.17 -4.91 -19.61
CA ILE A 154 -4.79 -6.22 -19.31
C ILE A 154 -3.77 -7.34 -18.99
N PRO A 155 -2.67 -7.53 -19.77
CA PRO A 155 -1.71 -8.59 -19.51
C PRO A 155 -0.94 -8.40 -18.19
N ALA A 156 -0.86 -7.18 -17.67
CA ALA A 156 -0.16 -6.86 -16.43
C ALA A 156 -0.88 -7.41 -15.18
N VAL A 157 -2.19 -7.64 -15.25
CA VAL A 157 -3.02 -7.96 -14.09
C VAL A 157 -2.54 -9.21 -13.34
N PRO A 158 -2.33 -10.38 -14.00
CA PRO A 158 -1.77 -11.55 -13.33
C PRO A 158 -0.37 -11.30 -12.77
N ALA A 159 0.49 -10.60 -13.52
CA ALA A 159 1.85 -10.30 -13.09
C ALA A 159 1.86 -9.45 -11.82
N MET A 160 0.98 -8.44 -11.73
CA MET A 160 0.81 -7.58 -10.56
C MET A 160 0.33 -8.39 -9.34
N PHE A 161 -0.66 -9.28 -9.52
CA PHE A 161 -1.19 -10.09 -8.42
C PHE A 161 -0.14 -11.09 -7.91
N LEU A 162 0.57 -11.76 -8.82
CA LEU A 162 1.65 -12.68 -8.47
C LEU A 162 2.81 -11.95 -7.80
N GLN A 163 3.19 -10.76 -8.27
CA GLN A 163 4.21 -9.94 -7.61
C GLN A 163 3.81 -9.62 -6.17
N GLN A 164 2.56 -9.21 -5.94
CA GLN A 164 2.07 -8.90 -4.60
C GLN A 164 2.09 -10.13 -3.69
N LEU A 165 1.75 -11.32 -4.20
CA LEU A 165 1.88 -12.58 -3.43
C LEU A 165 3.33 -12.94 -3.12
N GLN A 166 4.26 -12.74 -4.05
CA GLN A 166 5.67 -12.98 -3.81
C GLN A 166 6.23 -12.05 -2.70
N VAL A 167 5.82 -10.78 -2.72
CA VAL A 167 6.14 -9.83 -1.66
C VAL A 167 5.55 -10.29 -0.33
N SER A 168 4.25 -10.64 -0.30
CA SER A 168 3.56 -11.18 0.87
C SER A 168 4.30 -12.41 1.43
N TYR A 169 4.59 -13.37 0.58
CA TYR A 169 5.27 -14.61 0.94
C TYR A 169 6.62 -14.37 1.61
N LEU A 170 7.47 -13.49 1.06
CA LEU A 170 8.78 -13.19 1.65
C LEU A 170 8.69 -12.30 2.89
N GLN A 171 7.86 -11.26 2.84
CA GLN A 171 7.73 -10.26 3.90
C GLN A 171 7.24 -10.90 5.21
N ASN A 172 6.27 -11.82 5.14
CA ASN A 172 5.72 -12.47 6.32
C ASN A 172 6.66 -13.52 6.93
N GLN A 173 7.68 -13.95 6.19
CA GLN A 173 8.82 -14.73 6.70
C GLN A 173 9.96 -13.84 7.23
N ILE A 174 9.77 -12.52 7.25
CA ILE A 174 10.77 -11.51 7.65
C ILE A 174 11.96 -11.45 6.67
N ILE A 175 11.76 -11.90 5.41
CA ILE A 175 12.75 -11.82 4.34
C ILE A 175 12.42 -10.62 3.46
N ILE A 176 13.08 -9.49 3.70
CA ILE A 176 12.64 -8.21 3.09
C ILE A 176 13.55 -7.79 1.94
N LEU A 177 14.87 -7.88 2.08
CA LEU A 177 15.84 -7.34 1.11
C LEU A 177 15.65 -7.77 -0.37
N PRO A 178 15.19 -8.99 -0.70
CA PRO A 178 14.97 -9.37 -2.10
C PRO A 178 14.09 -8.39 -2.87
N GLN A 179 12.96 -7.98 -2.27
CA GLN A 179 12.00 -7.09 -2.93
C GLN A 179 12.60 -5.71 -3.23
N LEU A 180 13.52 -5.23 -2.38
CA LEU A 180 14.21 -3.96 -2.57
C LEU A 180 15.17 -4.03 -3.76
N PHE A 181 16.04 -5.05 -3.80
CA PHE A 181 17.00 -5.19 -4.89
C PHE A 181 16.30 -5.40 -6.24
N THR A 182 15.25 -6.21 -6.26
CA THR A 182 14.49 -6.47 -7.49
C THR A 182 13.69 -5.25 -7.92
N ALA A 183 13.19 -4.42 -6.99
CA ALA A 183 12.53 -3.17 -7.31
C ALA A 183 13.49 -2.14 -7.93
N VAL A 184 14.74 -2.05 -7.42
CA VAL A 184 15.78 -1.21 -8.04
C VAL A 184 16.09 -1.69 -9.45
N ALA A 185 16.33 -2.98 -9.63
CA ALA A 185 16.60 -3.57 -10.95
C ALA A 185 15.43 -3.35 -11.93
N ALA A 186 14.19 -3.59 -11.49
CA ALA A 186 13.00 -3.38 -12.30
C ALA A 186 12.83 -1.92 -12.72
N ASN A 187 13.15 -0.95 -11.85
CA ASN A 187 13.09 0.47 -12.18
C ASN A 187 14.15 0.88 -13.21
N ILE A 188 15.36 0.33 -13.14
CA ILE A 188 16.41 0.59 -14.14
C ILE A 188 15.96 0.10 -15.52
N VAL A 189 15.48 -1.14 -15.60
CA VAL A 189 14.99 -1.72 -16.86
C VAL A 189 13.74 -1.00 -17.35
N ASN A 190 12.86 -0.59 -16.42
CA ASN A 190 11.70 0.23 -16.76
C ASN A 190 12.11 1.56 -17.37
N ALA A 191 13.08 2.30 -16.80
CA ALA A 191 13.52 3.57 -17.35
C ALA A 191 14.03 3.45 -18.78
N VAL A 192 14.80 2.39 -19.09
CA VAL A 192 15.27 2.09 -20.45
C VAL A 192 14.12 1.72 -21.37
N THR A 193 13.20 0.86 -20.90
CA THR A 193 12.04 0.41 -21.69
C THR A 193 11.11 1.57 -22.02
N ASN A 194 10.82 2.42 -21.02
CA ASN A 194 10.08 3.65 -21.20
C ASN A 194 10.78 4.52 -22.24
N TYR A 195 12.09 4.79 -22.08
CA TYR A 195 12.82 5.61 -23.06
C TYR A 195 12.67 5.11 -24.51
N ILE A 196 12.83 3.79 -24.73
CA ILE A 196 12.72 3.19 -26.07
C ILE A 196 11.29 3.29 -26.61
N LEU A 197 10.28 2.83 -25.86
CA LEU A 197 8.90 2.77 -26.34
C LEU A 197 8.29 4.16 -26.54
N VAL A 198 8.69 5.10 -25.69
CA VAL A 198 8.09 6.43 -25.60
C VAL A 198 8.82 7.45 -26.45
N PHE A 199 10.15 7.55 -26.34
CA PHE A 199 10.92 8.58 -27.05
C PHE A 199 11.48 8.09 -28.38
N TRP A 200 11.88 6.81 -28.48
CA TRP A 200 12.52 6.32 -29.69
C TRP A 200 11.52 5.79 -30.72
N LEU A 201 10.49 5.06 -30.25
CA LEU A 201 9.43 4.51 -31.11
C LEU A 201 8.18 5.39 -31.20
N GLU A 202 8.09 6.44 -30.38
CA GLU A 202 7.01 7.43 -30.37
C GLU A 202 5.58 6.81 -30.34
N LEU A 203 5.40 5.70 -29.63
CA LEU A 203 4.14 4.93 -29.61
C LEU A 203 2.98 5.61 -28.83
N GLY A 204 3.14 6.89 -28.46
CA GLY A 204 2.17 7.67 -27.72
C GLY A 204 1.68 7.00 -26.44
N ILE A 205 0.39 7.13 -26.14
CA ILE A 205 -0.21 6.56 -24.92
C ILE A 205 -0.11 5.02 -24.86
N SER A 206 -0.15 4.34 -26.00
CA SER A 206 -0.03 2.88 -26.06
C SER A 206 1.38 2.42 -25.67
N GLY A 207 2.41 3.20 -26.05
CA GLY A 207 3.79 2.99 -25.59
C GLY A 207 3.92 3.12 -24.08
N SER A 208 3.32 4.16 -23.48
CA SER A 208 3.29 4.37 -22.03
C SER A 208 2.61 3.20 -21.30
N ALA A 209 1.44 2.77 -21.79
CA ALA A 209 0.71 1.64 -21.25
C ALA A 209 1.49 0.32 -21.36
N ALA A 210 2.16 0.08 -22.49
CA ALA A 210 3.02 -1.07 -22.70
C ALA A 210 4.23 -1.06 -21.76
N ALA A 211 4.89 0.09 -21.59
CA ALA A 211 6.02 0.23 -20.67
C ALA A 211 5.60 -0.05 -19.21
N ASN A 212 4.42 0.43 -18.81
CA ASN A 212 3.84 0.13 -17.50
C ASN A 212 3.55 -1.37 -17.33
N THR A 213 3.00 -2.01 -18.37
CA THR A 213 2.73 -3.45 -18.39
C THR A 213 4.00 -4.26 -18.22
N MET A 214 5.04 -3.92 -18.99
CA MET A 214 6.36 -4.55 -18.89
C MET A 214 6.99 -4.36 -17.50
N SER A 215 6.78 -3.21 -16.85
CA SER A 215 7.27 -2.96 -15.49
C SER A 215 6.73 -3.97 -14.47
N HIS A 216 5.46 -4.34 -14.56
CA HIS A 216 4.87 -5.37 -13.70
C HIS A 216 5.47 -6.75 -13.99
N PHE A 217 5.71 -7.08 -15.27
CA PHE A 217 6.40 -8.32 -15.64
C PHE A 217 7.84 -8.36 -15.12
N TYR A 218 8.61 -7.27 -15.26
CA TYR A 218 9.97 -7.19 -14.72
C TYR A 218 9.97 -7.36 -13.21
N SER A 219 9.09 -6.65 -12.51
CA SER A 219 9.03 -6.71 -11.06
C SER A 219 8.62 -8.10 -10.55
N CYS A 220 7.63 -8.74 -11.20
CA CYS A 220 7.20 -10.10 -10.89
C CYS A 220 8.29 -11.14 -11.22
N GLY A 221 8.88 -11.03 -12.40
CA GLY A 221 9.89 -11.96 -12.91
C GLY A 221 11.20 -11.88 -12.15
N PHE A 222 11.72 -10.68 -11.88
CA PHE A 222 12.97 -10.51 -11.13
C PHE A 222 12.84 -11.02 -9.70
N LEU A 223 11.71 -10.77 -9.04
CA LEU A 223 11.46 -11.31 -7.71
C LEU A 223 11.37 -12.84 -7.73
N PHE A 224 10.70 -13.42 -8.73
CA PHE A 224 10.59 -14.86 -8.88
C PHE A 224 11.96 -15.52 -9.11
N ILE A 225 12.74 -14.96 -10.05
CA ILE A 225 14.10 -15.42 -10.35
C ILE A 225 14.97 -15.32 -9.10
N TYR A 226 14.87 -14.24 -8.32
CA TYR A 226 15.62 -14.08 -7.08
C TYR A 226 15.26 -15.16 -6.04
N ILE A 227 13.96 -15.42 -5.84
CA ILE A 227 13.45 -16.46 -4.93
C ILE A 227 13.97 -17.84 -5.34
N TRP A 228 13.96 -18.13 -6.63
CA TRP A 228 14.43 -19.39 -7.18
C TRP A 228 15.95 -19.54 -7.05
N TRP A 229 16.71 -18.55 -7.52
CA TRP A 229 18.18 -18.55 -7.54
C TRP A 229 18.79 -18.63 -6.14
N LYS A 230 18.25 -17.88 -5.17
CA LYS A 230 18.69 -17.92 -3.77
C LYS A 230 18.09 -19.08 -2.97
N LYS A 231 17.27 -19.94 -3.60
CA LYS A 231 16.61 -21.09 -2.98
C LYS A 231 15.82 -20.72 -1.71
N LEU A 232 15.24 -19.51 -1.67
CA LEU A 232 14.48 -19.04 -0.51
C LEU A 232 13.24 -19.91 -0.26
N HIS A 233 12.70 -20.50 -1.31
CA HIS A 233 11.55 -21.38 -1.28
C HIS A 233 11.86 -22.80 -0.74
N ALA A 234 13.12 -23.22 -0.67
CA ALA A 234 13.50 -24.62 -0.47
C ALA A 234 12.98 -25.25 0.83
N LYS A 235 12.80 -24.45 1.89
CA LYS A 235 12.31 -24.96 3.19
C LYS A 235 10.79 -24.96 3.32
N THR A 236 10.10 -24.18 2.50
CA THR A 236 8.65 -23.93 2.64
C THR A 236 7.83 -24.49 1.49
N TRP A 237 8.47 -24.75 0.35
CA TRP A 237 7.81 -25.21 -0.87
C TRP A 237 8.24 -26.63 -1.21
N GLY A 238 7.36 -27.60 -0.94
CA GLY A 238 7.57 -29.01 -1.26
C GLY A 238 7.15 -29.42 -2.67
N GLY A 239 6.70 -28.48 -3.51
CA GLY A 239 6.03 -28.77 -4.79
C GLY A 239 4.52 -28.55 -4.70
N TRP A 240 3.84 -28.64 -5.85
CA TRP A 240 2.39 -28.51 -5.92
C TRP A 240 1.69 -29.64 -5.15
N SER A 241 0.73 -29.27 -4.31
CA SER A 241 -0.06 -30.19 -3.49
C SER A 241 -1.56 -29.98 -3.75
N MET A 242 -2.32 -31.07 -3.74
CA MET A 242 -3.78 -31.03 -3.83
C MET A 242 -4.44 -30.40 -2.60
N GLU A 243 -3.72 -30.27 -1.48
CA GLU A 243 -4.16 -29.53 -0.30
C GLU A 243 -4.43 -28.04 -0.61
N SER A 244 -3.81 -27.51 -1.67
CA SER A 244 -4.08 -26.14 -2.14
C SER A 244 -5.51 -25.95 -2.65
N LEU A 245 -6.19 -27.02 -3.05
CA LEU A 245 -7.59 -27.02 -3.51
C LEU A 245 -8.59 -27.21 -2.36
N GLN A 246 -8.13 -27.44 -1.14
CA GLN A 246 -8.97 -27.65 0.04
C GLN A 246 -9.10 -26.39 0.89
N GLU A 247 -10.08 -26.34 1.80
CA GLU A 247 -10.29 -25.25 2.78
C GLU A 247 -10.48 -23.84 2.19
N TRP A 248 -10.97 -23.73 0.96
CA TRP A 248 -11.19 -22.44 0.31
C TRP A 248 -12.18 -21.56 1.09
N GLY A 249 -13.18 -22.13 1.76
CA GLY A 249 -14.18 -21.37 2.52
C GLY A 249 -13.58 -20.44 3.58
N SER A 250 -12.72 -20.97 4.44
CA SER A 250 -12.07 -20.18 5.51
C SER A 250 -11.11 -19.14 4.94
N TYR A 251 -10.33 -19.51 3.91
CA TYR A 251 -9.45 -18.57 3.21
C TYR A 251 -10.25 -17.43 2.57
N MET A 252 -11.31 -17.76 1.83
CA MET A 252 -12.14 -16.80 1.09
C MET A 252 -12.89 -15.87 2.03
N LYS A 253 -13.35 -16.33 3.20
CA LYS A 253 -13.96 -15.46 4.21
C LYS A 253 -13.00 -14.33 4.63
N LEU A 254 -11.73 -14.67 4.87
CA LEU A 254 -10.70 -13.70 5.21
C LEU A 254 -10.32 -12.83 4.01
N ALA A 255 -10.18 -13.41 2.82
CA ALA A 255 -9.79 -12.72 1.61
C ALA A 255 -10.84 -11.70 1.16
N ILE A 256 -12.13 -12.07 1.15
CA ILE A 256 -13.23 -11.16 0.78
C ILE A 256 -13.33 -10.02 1.79
N ALA A 257 -13.31 -10.32 3.10
CA ALA A 257 -13.37 -9.28 4.13
C ALA A 257 -12.20 -8.28 4.01
N SER A 258 -10.99 -8.79 3.79
CA SER A 258 -9.80 -7.96 3.60
C SER A 258 -9.85 -7.17 2.29
N THR A 259 -10.45 -7.75 1.24
CA THR A 259 -10.66 -7.09 -0.05
C THR A 259 -11.62 -5.92 0.08
N VAL A 260 -12.77 -6.12 0.70
CA VAL A 260 -13.74 -5.04 0.93
C VAL A 260 -13.12 -3.92 1.77
N MET A 261 -12.39 -4.27 2.83
CA MET A 261 -11.68 -3.30 3.66
C MET A 261 -10.67 -2.47 2.84
N LYS A 262 -9.82 -3.13 2.03
CA LYS A 262 -8.81 -2.42 1.20
C LYS A 262 -9.42 -1.62 0.07
N CYS A 263 -10.46 -2.13 -0.59
CA CYS A 263 -11.20 -1.40 -1.60
C CYS A 263 -11.82 -0.14 -1.00
N ALA A 264 -12.54 -0.26 0.13
CA ALA A 264 -13.13 0.89 0.80
C ALA A 264 -12.09 1.95 1.21
N GLU A 265 -10.94 1.52 1.74
CA GLU A 265 -9.83 2.43 2.07
C GLU A 265 -9.38 3.24 0.85
N TRP A 266 -9.23 2.59 -0.30
CA TRP A 266 -8.65 3.23 -1.49
C TRP A 266 -9.68 4.01 -2.31
N TRP A 267 -10.91 3.51 -2.41
CA TRP A 267 -11.98 4.15 -3.18
C TRP A 267 -12.37 5.51 -2.60
N VAL A 268 -12.24 5.72 -1.28
CA VAL A 268 -12.49 7.03 -0.65
C VAL A 268 -11.60 8.12 -1.27
N TYR A 269 -10.35 7.83 -1.61
CA TYR A 269 -9.47 8.81 -2.23
C TYR A 269 -9.89 9.14 -3.68
N GLU A 270 -10.33 8.13 -4.42
CA GLU A 270 -10.80 8.29 -5.80
C GLU A 270 -12.13 9.07 -5.87
N PHE A 271 -13.07 8.76 -4.97
CA PHE A 271 -14.31 9.52 -4.83
C PHE A 271 -14.05 10.96 -4.39
N GLY A 272 -13.07 11.19 -3.51
CA GLY A 272 -12.64 12.54 -3.14
C GLY A 272 -12.18 13.36 -4.35
N GLY A 273 -11.41 12.76 -5.26
CA GLY A 273 -11.03 13.36 -6.53
C GLY A 273 -12.26 13.65 -7.41
N PHE A 274 -13.17 12.68 -7.54
CA PHE A 274 -14.40 12.84 -8.32
C PHE A 274 -15.26 14.01 -7.80
N PHE A 275 -15.51 14.08 -6.49
CA PHE A 275 -16.29 15.18 -5.89
C PHE A 275 -15.61 16.54 -6.04
N ALA A 276 -14.27 16.60 -5.90
CA ALA A 276 -13.54 17.84 -6.15
C ALA A 276 -13.68 18.33 -7.60
N GLY A 277 -13.69 17.40 -8.56
CA GLY A 277 -13.96 17.68 -9.98
C GLY A 277 -15.35 18.22 -10.26
N MET A 278 -16.35 17.86 -9.45
CA MET A 278 -17.71 18.41 -9.56
C MET A 278 -17.83 19.85 -9.02
N LEU A 279 -16.90 20.30 -8.18
CA LEU A 279 -16.94 21.64 -7.59
C LEU A 279 -16.32 22.68 -8.51
N SER A 280 -15.05 22.50 -8.88
CA SER A 280 -14.34 23.34 -9.85
C SER A 280 -13.02 22.72 -10.29
N GLU A 281 -12.47 23.18 -11.42
CA GLU A 281 -11.14 22.79 -11.88
C GLU A 281 -10.04 23.13 -10.85
N ASN A 282 -10.19 24.26 -10.14
CA ASN A 282 -9.26 24.69 -9.11
C ASN A 282 -9.32 23.77 -7.87
N ASP A 283 -10.52 23.33 -7.48
CA ASP A 283 -10.70 22.40 -6.35
C ASP A 283 -10.14 21.01 -6.68
N LEU A 284 -10.33 20.54 -7.91
CA LEU A 284 -9.73 19.30 -8.40
C LEU A 284 -8.20 19.37 -8.40
N ALA A 285 -7.62 20.47 -8.90
CA ALA A 285 -6.16 20.67 -8.89
C ALA A 285 -5.61 20.71 -7.44
N ALA A 286 -6.30 21.40 -6.53
CA ALA A 286 -5.94 21.43 -5.12
C ALA A 286 -6.01 20.04 -4.47
N GLN A 287 -7.09 19.28 -4.75
CA GLN A 287 -7.27 17.92 -4.27
C GLN A 287 -6.15 16.99 -4.75
N HIS A 288 -5.77 17.07 -6.03
CA HIS A 288 -4.64 16.31 -6.56
C HIS A 288 -3.32 16.68 -5.88
N GLY A 289 -3.05 17.96 -5.65
CA GLY A 289 -1.86 18.41 -4.92
C GLY A 289 -1.79 17.85 -3.50
N VAL A 290 -2.91 17.91 -2.76
CA VAL A 290 -3.02 17.36 -1.40
C VAL A 290 -2.83 15.84 -1.40
N ILE A 291 -3.45 15.11 -2.33
CA ILE A 291 -3.32 13.66 -2.46
C ILE A 291 -1.87 13.25 -2.75
N MET A 292 -1.14 13.98 -3.60
CA MET A 292 0.26 13.67 -3.91
C MET A 292 1.17 13.80 -2.69
N ILE A 293 1.00 14.85 -1.88
CA ILE A 293 1.70 15.00 -0.60
C ILE A 293 1.27 13.88 0.37
N GLY A 294 -0.04 13.59 0.40
CA GLY A 294 -0.63 12.51 1.18
C GLY A 294 0.03 11.16 0.88
N PHE A 295 0.20 10.79 -0.39
CA PHE A 295 0.81 9.52 -0.80
C PHE A 295 2.24 9.35 -0.26
N ILE A 296 3.09 10.38 -0.36
CA ILE A 296 4.47 10.32 0.15
C ILE A 296 4.45 10.06 1.65
N THR A 297 3.60 10.79 2.37
CA THR A 297 3.50 10.64 3.82
C THR A 297 2.87 9.32 4.26
N TYR A 298 1.96 8.76 3.46
CA TYR A 298 1.30 7.47 3.69
C TYR A 298 2.25 6.26 3.57
N MET A 299 3.37 6.38 2.83
CA MET A 299 4.36 5.30 2.70
C MET A 299 4.98 4.87 4.03
N PHE A 300 5.13 5.82 4.98
CA PHE A 300 5.72 5.55 6.29
C PHE A 300 4.80 4.69 7.17
N PRO A 301 3.52 5.06 7.42
CA PRO A 301 2.56 4.18 8.06
C PRO A 301 2.45 2.80 7.42
N VAL A 302 2.46 2.71 6.08
CA VAL A 302 2.42 1.42 5.37
C VAL A 302 3.63 0.55 5.69
N GLY A 303 4.83 1.14 5.74
CA GLY A 303 6.05 0.42 6.14
C GLY A 303 6.01 -0.09 7.59
N ILE A 304 5.42 0.68 8.50
CA ILE A 304 5.21 0.26 9.90
C ILE A 304 4.15 -0.84 9.96
N GLN A 305 3.03 -0.67 9.24
CA GLN A 305 1.94 -1.65 9.15
C GLN A 305 2.46 -3.01 8.68
N ALA A 306 3.20 -3.04 7.57
CA ALA A 306 3.80 -4.26 7.02
C ALA A 306 4.70 -4.99 8.04
N ALA A 307 5.56 -4.24 8.73
CA ALA A 307 6.43 -4.79 9.77
C ALA A 307 5.63 -5.33 10.97
N THR A 308 4.61 -4.59 11.40
CA THR A 308 3.76 -4.94 12.53
C THR A 308 2.98 -6.23 12.25
N CYS A 309 2.28 -6.30 11.11
CA CYS A 309 1.47 -7.46 10.73
C CYS A 309 2.33 -8.73 10.69
N ALA A 310 3.48 -8.70 10.00
CA ALA A 310 4.37 -9.84 9.91
C ALA A 310 4.89 -10.30 11.29
N ARG A 311 5.29 -9.36 12.16
CA ARG A 311 5.85 -9.69 13.47
C ARG A 311 4.81 -10.15 14.48
N VAL A 312 3.64 -9.52 14.51
CA VAL A 312 2.52 -9.94 15.35
C VAL A 312 2.03 -11.32 14.92
N GLY A 313 1.84 -11.55 13.62
CA GLY A 313 1.44 -12.86 13.09
C GLY A 313 2.45 -13.95 13.47
N ASN A 314 3.75 -13.70 13.27
CA ASN A 314 4.80 -14.64 13.67
C ASN A 314 4.83 -14.90 15.18
N ALA A 315 4.63 -13.89 16.01
CA ALA A 315 4.60 -14.04 17.47
C ALA A 315 3.38 -14.85 17.94
N LEU A 316 2.20 -14.61 17.35
CA LEU A 316 0.99 -15.37 17.63
C LEU A 316 1.15 -16.83 17.21
N GLY A 317 1.64 -17.09 16.00
CA GLY A 317 1.92 -18.45 15.53
C GLY A 317 2.94 -19.21 16.39
N ALA A 318 3.92 -18.50 16.96
CA ALA A 318 4.91 -19.09 17.86
C ALA A 318 4.39 -19.31 19.30
N GLY A 319 3.12 -18.99 19.60
CA GLY A 319 2.58 -19.04 20.96
C GLY A 319 3.08 -17.92 21.89
N ASN A 320 3.80 -16.92 21.36
CA ASN A 320 4.47 -15.90 22.14
C ASN A 320 3.61 -14.64 22.31
N THR A 321 2.62 -14.75 23.21
CA THR A 321 1.69 -13.67 23.58
C THR A 321 2.40 -12.39 24.04
N SER A 322 3.47 -12.53 24.81
CA SER A 322 4.24 -11.40 25.36
C SER A 322 4.87 -10.58 24.24
N ARG A 323 5.53 -11.26 23.28
CA ARG A 323 6.13 -10.61 22.12
C ARG A 323 5.08 -9.91 21.27
N ALA A 324 3.95 -10.56 20.97
CA ALA A 324 2.87 -9.95 20.19
C ALA A 324 2.36 -8.64 20.82
N ARG A 325 2.16 -8.62 22.15
CA ARG A 325 1.77 -7.41 22.91
C ARG A 325 2.81 -6.30 22.82
N ILE A 326 4.10 -6.64 22.98
CA ILE A 326 5.19 -5.65 22.89
C ILE A 326 5.26 -5.08 21.48
N THR A 327 5.18 -5.93 20.44
CA THR A 327 5.18 -5.50 19.04
C THR A 327 4.08 -4.50 18.77
N VAL A 328 2.84 -4.77 19.22
CA VAL A 328 1.71 -3.82 19.03
C VAL A 328 1.96 -2.50 19.76
N LYS A 329 2.40 -2.53 21.02
CA LYS A 329 2.66 -1.31 21.79
C LYS A 329 3.75 -0.45 21.16
N VAL A 330 4.86 -1.06 20.75
CA VAL A 330 5.98 -0.36 20.09
C VAL A 330 5.54 0.22 18.75
N SER A 331 4.84 -0.56 17.94
CA SER A 331 4.38 -0.13 16.60
C SER A 331 3.36 1.00 16.69
N TYR A 332 2.43 0.93 17.65
CA TYR A 332 1.47 2.00 17.91
C TYR A 332 2.17 3.28 18.37
N GLY A 333 3.12 3.18 19.32
CA GLY A 333 3.92 4.33 19.75
C GLY A 333 4.71 4.96 18.60
N LEU A 334 5.29 4.15 17.72
CA LEU A 334 6.00 4.61 16.53
C LEU A 334 5.05 5.31 15.53
N ALA A 335 3.86 4.75 15.29
CA ALA A 335 2.87 5.33 14.40
C ALA A 335 2.34 6.68 14.92
N VAL A 336 2.05 6.77 16.22
CA VAL A 336 1.63 8.04 16.86
C VAL A 336 2.75 9.07 16.79
N GLY A 337 3.99 8.68 17.13
CA GLY A 337 5.14 9.58 17.05
C GLY A 337 5.35 10.11 15.62
N PHE A 338 5.25 9.24 14.61
CA PHE A 338 5.35 9.64 13.22
C PHE A 338 4.21 10.58 12.80
N ALA A 339 2.97 10.28 13.17
CA ALA A 339 1.81 11.11 12.86
C ALA A 339 1.94 12.53 13.46
N ILE A 340 2.46 12.65 14.69
CA ILE A 340 2.73 13.96 15.32
C ILE A 340 3.77 14.73 14.51
N VAL A 341 4.91 14.10 14.21
CA VAL A 341 5.98 14.73 13.43
C VAL A 341 5.48 15.17 12.06
N GLN A 342 4.78 14.28 11.35
CA GLN A 342 4.17 14.57 10.06
C GLN A 342 3.19 15.74 10.15
N GLY A 343 2.30 15.75 11.14
CA GLY A 343 1.35 16.83 11.37
C GLY A 343 2.04 18.16 11.64
N THR A 344 3.07 18.19 12.50
CA THR A 344 3.85 19.40 12.79
C THR A 344 4.55 19.94 11.55
N VAL A 345 5.15 19.06 10.74
CA VAL A 345 5.83 19.46 9.48
C VAL A 345 4.83 20.05 8.49
N LEU A 346 3.69 19.40 8.28
CA LEU A 346 2.66 19.87 7.35
C LEU A 346 2.07 21.23 7.80
N VAL A 347 1.78 21.40 9.09
CA VAL A 347 1.30 22.68 9.64
C VAL A 347 2.37 23.77 9.44
N SER A 348 3.63 23.47 9.74
CA SER A 348 4.73 24.43 9.63
C SER A 348 4.94 24.90 8.19
N ILE A 349 4.89 23.98 7.22
CA ILE A 349 5.00 24.32 5.78
C ILE A 349 3.81 25.18 5.34
N ASN A 350 2.59 24.84 5.78
CA ASN A 350 1.40 25.62 5.44
C ASN A 350 1.44 27.03 6.03
N THR A 351 1.90 27.19 7.29
CA THR A 351 2.09 28.50 7.92
C THR A 351 3.11 29.34 7.16
N VAL A 352 4.22 28.74 6.71
CA VAL A 352 5.24 29.43 5.89
C VAL A 352 4.70 29.81 4.52
N TYR A 353 3.98 28.92 3.84
CA TYR A 353 3.36 29.21 2.53
C TYR A 353 2.32 30.35 2.62
N MET A 354 1.46 30.31 3.64
CA MET A 354 0.48 31.37 3.89
C MET A 354 1.17 32.69 4.25
N LEU A 355 2.27 32.68 5.00
CA LEU A 355 3.06 33.88 5.32
C LEU A 355 3.71 34.49 4.07
N ILE A 356 4.27 33.65 3.18
CA ILE A 356 4.87 34.09 1.90
C ILE A 356 3.82 34.72 1.00
N LEU A 357 2.65 34.07 0.84
CA LEU A 357 1.54 34.63 0.08
C LEU A 357 0.98 35.91 0.72
N HIS A 358 1.03 36.04 2.05
CA HIS A 358 0.58 37.24 2.74
C HIS A 358 1.56 38.41 2.55
N LEU A 359 2.86 38.13 2.46
CA LEU A 359 3.89 39.11 2.08
C LEU A 359 3.75 39.55 0.61
N ASP A 360 3.30 38.67 -0.28
CA ASP A 360 3.08 38.96 -1.70
C ASP A 360 1.74 39.68 -1.98
N LYS A 361 0.70 39.41 -1.16
CA LYS A 361 -0.65 40.01 -1.29
C LYS A 361 -0.86 41.37 -0.60
N ILE A 362 0.19 42.04 -0.12
CA ILE A 362 0.07 43.45 0.29
C ILE A 362 -0.20 44.37 -0.93
N THR A 363 -0.20 43.86 -2.17
CA THR A 363 -0.56 44.60 -3.38
C THR A 363 -1.80 44.05 -4.12
N SER A 364 -2.87 43.69 -3.41
CA SER A 364 -4.23 43.78 -3.98
C SER A 364 -5.28 43.52 -2.90
N SER A 365 -6.04 44.58 -2.61
CA SER A 365 -7.06 44.73 -1.58
C SER A 365 -8.15 43.64 -1.55
N VAL A 366 -8.46 43.21 -0.32
CA VAL A 366 -9.82 43.18 0.29
C VAL A 366 -10.98 42.87 -0.67
N THR A 367 -11.20 41.60 -1.00
CA THR A 367 -12.53 41.07 -1.42
C THR A 367 -12.59 39.54 -1.25
N LEU A 368 -12.33 39.03 -0.04
CA LEU A 368 -12.44 37.58 0.23
C LEU A 368 -13.04 37.23 1.59
N ALA A 369 -13.43 38.21 2.41
CA ALA A 369 -13.88 37.95 3.79
C ALA A 369 -15.33 37.43 3.89
N GLU A 370 -16.20 37.70 2.92
CA GLU A 370 -17.64 37.38 3.04
C GLU A 370 -18.03 35.98 2.53
N LYS A 371 -17.17 35.29 1.75
CA LYS A 371 -17.44 33.93 1.26
C LYS A 371 -16.99 32.81 2.21
N TYR A 372 -16.26 33.16 3.27
CA TYR A 372 -15.57 32.20 4.13
C TYR A 372 -16.33 31.81 5.40
N GLN A 373 -17.39 32.52 5.81
CA GLN A 373 -18.06 32.23 7.08
C GLN A 373 -18.74 30.85 7.09
N CYS A 374 -19.52 30.48 6.06
CA CYS A 374 -20.13 29.15 5.95
C CYS A 374 -19.10 28.05 5.67
N SER A 375 -18.04 28.38 4.93
CA SER A 375 -16.95 27.46 4.61
C SER A 375 -16.13 27.13 5.86
N ILE A 376 -15.87 28.10 6.74
CA ILE A 376 -15.14 27.92 8.00
C ILE A 376 -15.90 27.00 8.95
N PHE A 377 -17.23 27.13 9.12
CA PHE A 377 -18.00 26.21 9.96
C PHE A 377 -18.02 24.78 9.40
N PHE A 378 -18.10 24.62 8.07
CA PHE A 378 -18.00 23.31 7.43
C PHE A 378 -16.60 22.70 7.58
N TYR A 379 -15.54 23.47 7.34
CA TYR A 379 -14.16 23.04 7.53
C TYR A 379 -13.89 22.68 9.00
N ILE A 380 -14.25 23.55 9.95
CA ILE A 380 -14.08 23.27 11.39
C ILE A 380 -14.88 22.03 11.76
N GLY A 381 -16.15 21.92 11.36
CA GLY A 381 -17.00 20.76 11.65
C GLY A 381 -16.45 19.45 11.06
N PHE A 382 -15.95 19.49 9.82
CA PHE A 382 -15.33 18.36 9.14
C PHE A 382 -14.02 17.93 9.81
N TRP A 383 -13.13 18.87 10.10
CA TRP A 383 -11.86 18.60 10.78
C TRP A 383 -12.08 18.15 12.23
N LEU A 384 -13.07 18.71 12.93
CA LEU A 384 -13.47 18.26 14.26
C LEU A 384 -14.06 16.85 14.21
N GLY A 385 -14.90 16.55 13.21
CA GLY A 385 -15.46 15.23 12.98
C GLY A 385 -14.41 14.17 12.65
N LEU A 386 -13.43 14.52 11.80
CA LEU A 386 -12.27 13.68 11.52
C LEU A 386 -11.42 13.46 12.76
N LEU A 387 -11.14 14.52 13.53
CA LEU A 387 -10.39 14.42 14.78
C LEU A 387 -11.13 13.52 15.77
N ILE A 388 -12.45 13.69 15.94
CA ILE A 388 -13.28 12.84 16.79
C ILE A 388 -13.24 11.40 16.29
N CYS A 389 -13.36 11.16 14.99
CA CYS A 389 -13.30 9.82 14.40
C CYS A 389 -11.94 9.15 14.65
N VAL A 390 -10.84 9.86 14.38
CA VAL A 390 -9.47 9.36 14.62
C VAL A 390 -9.24 9.13 16.11
N CYS A 391 -9.71 10.01 16.98
CA CYS A 391 -9.62 9.85 18.42
C CYS A 391 -10.45 8.66 18.90
N LEU A 392 -11.68 8.47 18.40
CA LEU A 392 -12.53 7.33 18.71
C LEU A 392 -11.93 6.03 18.21
N GLN A 393 -11.43 5.99 16.97
CA GLN A 393 -10.78 4.83 16.39
C GLN A 393 -9.50 4.49 17.16
N SER A 394 -8.65 5.47 17.45
CA SER A 394 -7.41 5.28 18.24
C SER A 394 -7.72 4.82 19.66
N THR A 395 -8.73 5.41 20.31
CA THR A 395 -9.16 5.04 21.65
C THR A 395 -9.77 3.64 21.66
N PHE A 396 -10.59 3.28 20.66
CA PHE A 396 -11.10 1.94 20.48
C PHE A 396 -9.97 0.94 20.28
N PHE A 397 -9.01 1.22 19.41
CA PHE A 397 -7.84 0.37 19.19
C PHE A 397 -7.02 0.18 20.47
N VAL A 398 -6.74 1.26 21.21
CA VAL A 398 -5.99 1.20 22.46
C VAL A 398 -6.75 0.39 23.52
N ILE A 399 -8.02 0.73 23.77
CA ILE A 399 -8.83 0.07 24.80
C ILE A 399 -9.06 -1.40 24.43
N VAL A 400 -9.48 -1.68 23.21
CA VAL A 400 -9.84 -3.04 22.78
C VAL A 400 -8.62 -3.89 22.58
N ILE A 401 -7.65 -3.48 21.74
CA ILE A 401 -6.52 -4.34 21.35
C ILE A 401 -5.45 -4.40 22.44
N ILE A 402 -5.10 -3.27 23.06
CA ILE A 402 -3.99 -3.23 24.02
C ILE A 402 -4.45 -3.65 25.42
N PHE A 403 -5.63 -3.21 25.86
CA PHE A 403 -6.08 -3.41 27.25
C PHE A 403 -7.12 -4.53 27.45
N LYS A 404 -8.10 -4.68 26.56
CA LYS A 404 -9.19 -5.68 26.73
C LYS A 404 -8.98 -7.01 26.01
N LEU A 405 -8.17 -7.05 24.95
CA LEU A 405 -7.99 -8.25 24.16
C LEU A 405 -7.36 -9.35 24.99
N ASN A 406 -8.01 -10.51 25.09
CA ASN A 406 -7.39 -11.69 25.69
C ASN A 406 -6.41 -12.30 24.69
N TRP A 407 -5.20 -11.74 24.67
CA TRP A 407 -4.10 -12.21 23.83
C TRP A 407 -3.79 -13.70 23.99
N LYS A 408 -4.08 -14.29 25.16
CA LYS A 408 -3.91 -15.72 25.39
C LYS A 408 -4.92 -16.51 24.56
N THR A 409 -6.20 -16.19 24.67
CA THR A 409 -7.26 -16.79 23.84
C THR A 409 -6.98 -16.65 22.34
N MET A 410 -6.60 -15.46 21.87
CA MET A 410 -6.26 -15.24 20.46
C MET A 410 -5.09 -16.12 19.99
N THR A 411 -4.08 -16.29 20.86
CA THR A 411 -2.92 -17.14 20.56
C THR A 411 -3.32 -18.61 20.54
N ASP A 412 -4.20 -19.02 21.46
CA ASP A 412 -4.74 -20.38 21.53
C ASP A 412 -5.60 -20.71 20.30
N GLU A 413 -6.44 -19.77 19.84
CA GLU A 413 -7.23 -19.89 18.60
C GLU A 413 -6.33 -20.03 17.36
N VAL A 414 -5.31 -19.18 17.22
CA VAL A 414 -4.35 -19.29 16.11
C VAL A 414 -3.64 -20.64 16.15
N ASN A 415 -3.16 -21.07 17.32
CA ASN A 415 -2.51 -22.37 17.46
C ASN A 415 -3.44 -23.55 17.20
N PHE A 416 -4.73 -23.43 17.53
CA PHE A 416 -5.74 -24.42 17.22
C PHE A 416 -5.96 -24.52 15.70
N CYS A 417 -6.17 -23.38 15.03
CA CYS A 417 -6.31 -23.31 13.57
C CYS A 417 -5.06 -23.72 12.79
N LEU A 418 -3.88 -23.73 13.42
CA LEU A 418 -2.64 -24.23 12.80
C LEU A 418 -2.48 -25.75 12.91
N LYS A 419 -3.13 -26.38 13.90
CA LYS A 419 -3.08 -27.83 14.14
C LYS A 419 -4.13 -28.60 13.34
N TYR A 420 -5.27 -27.96 13.08
CA TYR A 420 -6.36 -28.48 12.28
C TYR A 420 -6.47 -27.70 10.97
#